data_AF-A0A4W5RUF9-F1
#
_entry.id   AF-A0A4W5RUF9-F1
#
_cell.length_a   1.000
_cell.length_b   1.000
_cell.length_c   1.000
_cell.angle_alpha   90.00
_cell.angle_beta   90.00
_cell.angle_gamma   90.00
#
_symmetry.space_group_name_H-M   'P 1'
#
loop_
_entity.id
_entity.type
_entity.pdbx_description
1 polymer ?
#
loop_
_entity_poly.entity_id
_entity_poly.type
_entity_poly.pdbx_seq_one_letter_code
_entity_poly.pdbx_strand_id
1 'polypeptide(L)'
;MASKHQLTQSDLFSLSLSLSLSLFLSLSLSLCFSLSLYLSLLLSLSPSLGLSFSRSLRNRPILSAKKSMADTVLKDNHNTKEQCRRNERETSPSHHEKVRGSNPVRQGEEDFEQTTSTGADPAMAEEEGRVEEGGVEEGEGGVDEMEEEGQEVDEEEVFEESPEEEVQVVEWPAGVPQASAKDLVKLSHVEESSSPDGLVSILKRRRASLDGLPPEGPDAAKQNSKRKVRFSEPEDGMEPGKPELRTEVEIIVADVSEADSLAIMCQQGLVVLNCVGPYRFYGEPVVKACIENGAHCIDICGEPQFLERMQLEYHSRAMDSGVYVIGSCGFDSIPADMGILYTKNQFKGTLTAVESFLTIHTGPEGGCAHDGTWQSAIYGFADSGSLRKLRKKFGHQPLPVVGAKVKKRGSLFFSKEIDQYAIPFMGSDPSVVRRSQRFLYEGHQELPVQYSAYVGVGGIWSLIKMFCGGLLFWFLGKFGLGRKLLITFPEFFSFGVFTKAGPSRKQMEGTSFTLTFFGEGYAEGLDPSQGRPNARICTQIHGAEPGYVATPVAMVQAAITVLNEQQFLPITGGVYSPGAAFARTTLIDRLNRHGLVFSVKRF
;
A
#
# COMPACT_ATOMS: atom_id res chain seq x y z
N MET A 1 -10.90 -42.47 56.06
CA MET A 1 -10.50 -41.50 55.02
C MET A 1 -9.43 -42.14 54.14
N ALA A 2 -9.67 -42.30 52.84
CA ALA A 2 -8.67 -42.49 51.78
C ALA A 2 -9.40 -42.63 50.43
N SER A 3 -9.47 -41.56 49.63
CA SER A 3 -9.92 -41.67 48.23
C SER A 3 -8.71 -41.74 47.32
N LYS A 4 -8.66 -42.71 46.42
CA LYS A 4 -7.62 -42.80 45.38
C LYS A 4 -8.12 -42.08 44.13
N HIS A 5 -7.61 -40.88 43.86
CA HIS A 5 -7.71 -40.31 42.52
C HIS A 5 -6.90 -41.15 41.53
N GLN A 6 -7.54 -41.58 40.45
CA GLN A 6 -6.84 -41.99 39.23
C GLN A 6 -6.68 -40.75 38.35
N LEU A 7 -5.46 -40.55 37.82
CA LEU A 7 -5.17 -39.52 36.81
C LEU A 7 -5.76 -39.96 35.46
N THR A 8 -6.32 -39.01 34.72
CA THR A 8 -6.89 -39.25 33.40
C THR A 8 -5.81 -39.25 32.31
N GLN A 9 -6.13 -39.81 31.14
CA GLN A 9 -5.22 -39.83 29.99
C GLN A 9 -4.87 -38.41 29.50
N SER A 10 -5.78 -37.46 29.66
CA SER A 10 -5.58 -36.02 29.45
C SER A 10 -4.54 -35.41 30.40
N ASP A 11 -4.56 -35.78 31.68
CA ASP A 11 -3.61 -35.26 32.67
C ASP A 11 -2.18 -35.73 32.36
N LEU A 12 -2.04 -37.01 31.97
CA LEU A 12 -0.77 -37.59 31.55
C LEU A 12 -0.23 -36.93 30.27
N PHE A 13 -1.10 -36.58 29.32
CA PHE A 13 -0.70 -35.84 28.12
C PHE A 13 -0.29 -34.40 28.44
N SER A 14 -1.01 -33.71 29.33
CA SER A 14 -0.68 -32.36 29.81
C SER A 14 0.67 -32.33 30.54
N LEU A 15 0.91 -33.29 31.43
CA LEU A 15 2.19 -33.47 32.14
C LEU A 15 3.34 -33.78 31.16
N SER A 16 3.12 -34.67 30.19
CA SER A 16 4.11 -34.99 29.14
C SER A 16 4.45 -33.76 28.27
N LEU A 17 3.45 -32.95 27.92
CA LEU A 17 3.65 -31.70 27.18
C LEU A 17 4.41 -30.66 28.02
N SER A 18 4.09 -30.52 29.31
CA SER A 18 4.79 -29.62 30.23
C SER A 18 6.27 -30.00 30.45
N LEU A 19 6.55 -31.29 30.67
CA LEU A 19 7.91 -31.82 30.82
C LEU A 19 8.73 -31.68 29.53
N SER A 20 8.13 -31.98 28.37
CA SER A 20 8.82 -31.80 27.09
C SER A 20 9.04 -30.32 26.75
N LEU A 21 8.08 -29.43 26.99
CA LEU A 21 8.24 -27.99 26.75
C LEU A 21 9.30 -27.36 27.66
N SER A 22 9.36 -27.74 28.93
CA SER A 22 10.39 -27.26 29.88
C SER A 22 11.79 -27.81 29.57
N LEU A 23 11.91 -29.05 29.09
CA LEU A 23 13.16 -29.58 28.52
C LEU A 23 13.58 -28.83 27.25
N PHE A 24 12.66 -28.55 26.33
CA PHE A 24 12.98 -27.75 25.12
C PHE A 24 13.36 -26.30 25.46
N LEU A 25 12.66 -25.66 26.40
CA LEU A 25 12.98 -24.30 26.86
C LEU A 25 14.36 -24.25 27.52
N SER A 26 14.67 -25.17 28.44
CA SER A 26 15.98 -25.22 29.10
C SER A 26 17.12 -25.54 28.14
N LEU A 27 16.92 -26.45 27.15
CA LEU A 27 17.91 -26.64 26.08
C LEU A 27 18.06 -25.39 25.20
N SER A 28 16.98 -24.70 24.82
CA SER A 28 17.07 -23.50 23.97
C SER A 28 17.77 -22.33 24.69
N LEU A 29 17.48 -22.14 25.98
CA LEU A 29 18.15 -21.16 26.83
C LEU A 29 19.62 -21.54 27.01
N SER A 30 19.92 -22.82 27.26
CA SER A 30 21.30 -23.33 27.36
C SER A 30 22.08 -23.10 26.06
N LEU A 31 21.51 -23.39 24.89
CA LEU A 31 22.14 -23.09 23.60
C LEU A 31 22.35 -21.59 23.41
N CYS A 32 21.37 -20.74 23.72
CA CYS A 32 21.51 -19.28 23.60
C CYS A 32 22.60 -18.72 24.53
N PHE A 33 22.68 -19.19 25.78
CA PHE A 33 23.76 -18.81 26.70
C PHE A 33 25.12 -19.33 26.22
N SER A 34 25.21 -20.58 25.76
CA SER A 34 26.44 -21.16 25.21
C SER A 34 26.91 -20.42 23.95
N LEU A 35 26.01 -20.03 23.03
CA LEU A 35 26.35 -19.25 21.85
C LEU A 35 26.81 -17.83 22.21
N SER A 36 26.14 -17.19 23.17
CA SER A 36 26.50 -15.87 23.68
C SER A 36 27.88 -15.87 24.36
N LEU A 37 28.15 -16.87 25.20
CA LEU A 37 29.47 -17.10 25.82
C LEU A 37 30.54 -17.38 24.76
N TYR A 38 30.27 -18.25 23.79
CA TYR A 38 31.22 -18.59 22.72
C TYR A 38 31.55 -17.37 21.84
N LEU A 39 30.55 -16.57 21.47
CA LEU A 39 30.75 -15.33 20.70
C LEU A 39 31.53 -14.28 21.51
N SER A 40 31.22 -14.15 22.80
CA SER A 40 31.97 -13.28 23.72
C SER A 40 33.43 -13.73 23.91
N LEU A 41 33.67 -15.04 23.91
CA LEU A 41 35.01 -15.63 24.03
C LEU A 41 35.81 -15.48 22.73
N LEU A 42 35.18 -15.61 21.56
CA LEU A 42 35.82 -15.31 20.26
C LEU A 42 36.23 -13.83 20.17
N LEU A 43 35.40 -12.93 20.71
CA LEU A 43 35.69 -11.49 20.77
C LEU A 43 36.83 -11.16 21.75
N SER A 44 36.97 -11.88 22.87
CA SER A 44 38.05 -11.65 23.85
C SER A 44 39.37 -12.33 23.47
N LEU A 45 39.35 -13.48 22.79
CA LEU A 45 40.56 -14.21 22.36
C LEU A 45 41.23 -13.65 21.09
N SER A 46 40.73 -12.56 20.51
CA SER A 46 41.20 -12.00 19.23
C SER A 46 41.88 -10.60 19.31
N PRO A 47 42.84 -10.33 20.23
CA PRO A 47 43.43 -9.01 20.41
C PRO A 47 44.27 -8.52 19.20
N SER A 48 44.62 -9.40 18.26
CA SER A 48 45.47 -9.09 17.10
C SER A 48 44.78 -8.28 15.99
N LEU A 49 43.43 -8.27 15.92
CA LEU A 49 42.71 -7.57 14.84
C LEU A 49 42.44 -6.07 15.13
N GLY A 50 42.32 -5.67 16.41
CA GLY A 50 41.99 -4.28 16.77
C GLY A 50 43.11 -3.25 16.52
N LEU A 51 44.37 -3.70 16.46
CA LEU A 51 45.54 -2.82 16.37
C LEU A 51 45.90 -2.38 14.94
N SER A 52 45.43 -3.09 13.91
CA SER A 52 45.66 -2.70 12.51
C SER A 52 44.81 -1.50 12.10
N PHE A 53 43.51 -1.53 12.42
CA PHE A 53 42.55 -0.50 12.01
C PHE A 53 42.83 0.86 12.67
N SER A 54 43.18 0.86 13.97
CA SER A 54 43.38 2.09 14.77
C SER A 54 44.59 2.94 14.34
N ARG A 55 45.58 2.36 13.63
CA ARG A 55 46.74 3.10 13.10
C ARG A 55 46.48 3.76 11.74
N SER A 56 45.46 3.34 11.00
CA SER A 56 45.15 3.87 9.66
C SER A 56 44.49 5.26 9.69
N LEU A 57 43.83 5.63 10.79
CA LEU A 57 42.94 6.79 10.88
C LEU A 57 43.49 8.00 11.65
N ARG A 58 44.79 8.05 11.99
CA ARG A 58 45.32 9.07 12.92
C ARG A 58 46.66 9.74 12.54
N ASN A 59 47.05 9.72 11.26
CA ASN A 59 48.18 10.53 10.79
C ASN A 59 48.23 10.70 9.25
N ARG A 60 47.76 11.85 8.74
CA ARG A 60 48.38 12.62 7.63
C ARG A 60 47.91 14.09 7.70
N PRO A 61 48.81 15.08 7.62
CA PRO A 61 48.46 16.51 7.58
C PRO A 61 48.21 17.01 6.14
N ILE A 62 47.75 18.26 6.03
CA ILE A 62 47.52 18.99 4.78
C ILE A 62 48.80 19.72 4.35
N LEU A 63 49.25 19.57 3.10
CA LEU A 63 49.64 20.71 2.23
C LEU A 63 49.92 20.31 0.76
N SER A 64 50.02 21.34 -0.09
CA SER A 64 50.24 21.35 -1.54
C SER A 64 51.59 20.80 -2.03
N ALA A 65 51.61 20.18 -3.21
CA ALA A 65 52.74 20.24 -4.15
C ALA A 65 52.30 20.01 -5.61
N LYS A 66 52.92 20.72 -6.57
CA LYS A 66 52.85 20.41 -8.02
C LYS A 66 54.13 19.68 -8.46
N LYS A 67 54.05 18.99 -9.61
CA LYS A 67 55.13 18.77 -10.61
C LYS A 67 56.21 17.70 -10.32
N SER A 68 56.08 16.53 -10.99
CA SER A 68 57.09 15.75 -11.75
C SER A 68 56.55 14.32 -11.92
N MET A 69 56.24 13.72 -13.08
CA MET A 69 56.83 13.68 -14.44
C MET A 69 57.77 12.48 -14.65
N ALA A 70 57.56 11.80 -15.78
CA ALA A 70 58.27 10.64 -16.34
C ALA A 70 58.00 9.25 -15.69
N ASP A 71 58.26 8.22 -16.50
CA ASP A 71 58.25 6.76 -16.26
C ASP A 71 57.03 6.18 -15.52
N THR A 72 56.06 5.57 -16.20
CA THR A 72 56.29 4.41 -17.09
C THR A 72 55.39 4.41 -18.32
N VAL A 73 56.01 4.28 -19.50
CA VAL A 73 55.36 3.89 -20.76
C VAL A 73 55.86 2.49 -21.13
N LEU A 74 55.04 1.73 -21.88
CA LEU A 74 55.19 0.31 -22.28
C LEU A 74 54.54 -0.70 -21.31
N LYS A 75 53.75 -1.62 -21.88
CA LYS A 75 52.88 -2.63 -21.22
C LYS A 75 51.71 -1.98 -20.45
N ASP A 76 50.44 -2.11 -20.82
CA ASP A 76 49.79 -3.12 -21.68
C ASP A 76 48.90 -2.49 -22.75
N ASN A 77 49.15 -2.81 -24.02
CA ASN A 77 48.30 -2.39 -25.14
C ASN A 77 48.34 -3.44 -26.27
N HIS A 78 47.99 -4.69 -25.94
CA HIS A 78 48.09 -5.80 -26.90
C HIS A 78 47.12 -6.97 -26.67
N ASN A 79 45.88 -6.74 -26.20
CA ASN A 79 44.89 -7.83 -26.11
C ASN A 79 43.41 -7.41 -26.28
N THR A 80 43.08 -6.66 -27.34
CA THR A 80 41.67 -6.38 -27.70
C THR A 80 41.46 -6.02 -29.18
N LYS A 81 42.11 -6.74 -30.12
CA LYS A 81 41.92 -6.47 -31.57
C LYS A 81 42.00 -7.67 -32.54
N GLU A 82 41.89 -8.91 -32.04
CA GLU A 82 41.92 -10.14 -32.86
C GLU A 82 40.74 -11.10 -32.62
N GLN A 83 39.51 -10.58 -32.48
CA GLN A 83 38.32 -11.47 -32.39
C GLN A 83 37.07 -10.97 -33.12
N CYS A 84 37.23 -10.11 -34.15
CA CYS A 84 36.13 -9.63 -35.00
C CYS A 84 36.48 -9.67 -36.51
N ARG A 85 37.11 -10.77 -36.97
CA ARG A 85 37.37 -11.07 -38.39
C ARG A 85 37.39 -12.58 -38.69
N ARG A 86 36.29 -13.28 -38.40
CA ARG A 86 36.01 -14.64 -38.91
C ARG A 86 34.54 -15.01 -38.67
N ASN A 87 33.71 -14.85 -39.71
CA ASN A 87 32.60 -15.74 -40.13
C ASN A 87 31.62 -14.99 -41.06
N GLU A 88 32.09 -14.68 -42.28
CA GLU A 88 31.23 -14.37 -43.42
C GLU A 88 31.75 -15.11 -44.65
N ARG A 89 31.11 -16.24 -44.96
CA ARG A 89 31.10 -16.96 -46.26
C ARG A 89 30.15 -18.14 -46.16
N GLU A 90 29.42 -18.40 -47.25
CA GLU A 90 28.51 -19.54 -47.46
C GLU A 90 27.26 -19.49 -46.52
N THR A 91 26.00 -19.47 -47.00
CA THR A 91 25.45 -19.91 -48.29
C THR A 91 24.30 -19.01 -48.83
N SER A 92 23.78 -19.38 -50.00
CA SER A 92 22.63 -18.86 -50.75
C SER A 92 22.16 -20.01 -51.68
N PRO A 93 20.96 -20.03 -52.34
CA PRO A 93 20.23 -18.86 -52.86
C PRO A 93 18.67 -18.93 -52.91
N SER A 94 18.09 -17.94 -53.63
CA SER A 94 16.74 -17.87 -54.25
C SER A 94 15.59 -17.38 -53.36
N HIS A 95 14.58 -16.64 -53.86
CA HIS A 95 14.12 -16.41 -55.26
C HIS A 95 13.95 -14.92 -55.65
N HIS A 96 13.60 -14.67 -56.93
CA HIS A 96 13.20 -13.36 -57.51
C HIS A 96 11.84 -12.84 -56.95
N GLU A 97 11.48 -11.55 -57.01
CA GLU A 97 11.11 -10.79 -58.23
C GLU A 97 11.37 -9.25 -58.17
N LYS A 98 11.12 -8.53 -59.28
CA LYS A 98 11.40 -7.10 -59.52
C LYS A 98 10.15 -6.23 -59.35
N VAL A 99 10.33 -4.92 -59.15
CA VAL A 99 9.91 -3.87 -60.12
C VAL A 99 10.64 -2.54 -59.84
N ARG A 100 11.15 -1.95 -60.92
CA ARG A 100 11.72 -0.60 -61.08
C ARG A 100 10.65 0.47 -60.75
N GLY A 101 10.93 1.63 -60.18
CA GLY A 101 11.83 2.71 -60.64
C GLY A 101 11.02 4.04 -60.61
N SER A 102 11.57 5.26 -60.71
CA SER A 102 12.95 5.68 -61.00
C SER A 102 13.25 7.09 -60.45
N ASN A 103 14.49 7.30 -60.01
CA ASN A 103 15.17 8.60 -59.81
C ASN A 103 15.30 9.38 -61.16
N PRO A 104 15.76 10.67 -61.26
CA PRO A 104 16.88 11.26 -60.48
C PRO A 104 17.02 12.82 -60.27
N VAL A 105 17.79 13.25 -59.25
CA VAL A 105 18.85 14.34 -59.32
C VAL A 105 18.35 15.82 -59.50
N ARG A 106 19.02 16.94 -59.07
CA ARG A 106 20.44 17.27 -58.80
C ARG A 106 20.70 18.31 -57.67
N GLN A 107 22.00 18.49 -57.40
CA GLN A 107 22.76 19.40 -56.51
C GLN A 107 22.58 20.93 -56.76
N GLY A 108 23.02 21.75 -55.79
CA GLY A 108 23.34 23.19 -55.93
C GLY A 108 23.98 23.77 -54.65
N GLU A 109 24.96 24.68 -54.77
CA GLU A 109 25.76 25.32 -53.70
C GLU A 109 25.91 26.85 -53.93
N GLU A 110 26.48 27.56 -52.94
CA GLU A 110 27.11 28.92 -52.99
C GLU A 110 26.24 30.22 -53.12
N ASP A 111 26.16 30.94 -51.98
CA ASP A 111 26.71 32.28 -51.69
C ASP A 111 26.24 33.65 -52.30
N PHE A 112 26.45 34.67 -51.44
CA PHE A 112 26.83 36.09 -51.67
C PHE A 112 25.79 37.27 -51.62
N GLU A 113 25.92 38.10 -50.56
CA GLU A 113 25.93 39.58 -50.52
C GLU A 113 24.69 40.46 -50.91
N GLN A 114 24.45 41.70 -50.42
CA GLN A 114 24.99 42.54 -49.29
C GLN A 114 24.00 43.72 -48.97
N THR A 115 24.42 44.70 -48.12
CA THR A 115 23.88 46.07 -47.81
C THR A 115 23.09 46.23 -46.48
N THR A 116 23.73 46.65 -45.36
CA THR A 116 23.94 48.03 -44.80
C THR A 116 22.67 48.78 -44.35
N SER A 117 22.56 49.44 -43.17
CA SER A 117 23.36 49.56 -41.93
C SER A 117 22.42 50.08 -40.79
N THR A 118 22.76 50.39 -39.52
CA THR A 118 24.01 50.63 -38.74
C THR A 118 23.76 50.13 -37.28
N GLY A 119 24.37 50.48 -36.12
CA GLY A 119 25.35 51.48 -35.64
C GLY A 119 24.73 52.44 -34.60
N ALA A 120 25.20 52.57 -33.34
CA ALA A 120 26.25 51.84 -32.61
C ALA A 120 26.10 51.93 -31.06
N ASP A 121 26.71 50.97 -30.35
CA ASP A 121 26.99 50.92 -28.88
C ASP A 121 28.23 51.80 -28.50
N PRO A 122 28.75 51.96 -27.23
CA PRO A 122 28.72 51.00 -26.09
C PRO A 122 28.74 51.52 -24.60
N ALA A 123 28.60 50.58 -23.63
CA ALA A 123 29.35 50.44 -22.34
C ALA A 123 29.25 51.54 -21.21
N MET A 124 29.62 51.35 -19.92
CA MET A 124 29.82 50.22 -18.93
C MET A 124 30.03 50.84 -17.50
N ALA A 125 30.17 50.01 -16.43
CA ALA A 125 30.47 50.35 -15.00
C ALA A 125 29.26 50.93 -14.18
N GLU A 126 28.97 50.59 -12.91
CA GLU A 126 29.76 50.48 -11.65
C GLU A 126 30.13 51.89 -11.08
N GLU A 127 29.99 52.26 -9.78
CA GLU A 127 29.85 51.52 -8.50
C GLU A 127 29.10 52.36 -7.39
N GLU A 128 28.84 51.77 -6.20
CA GLU A 128 28.26 52.21 -4.89
C GLU A 128 27.96 53.71 -4.50
N GLY A 129 26.98 53.94 -3.57
CA GLY A 129 26.96 55.20 -2.78
C GLY A 129 25.79 55.63 -1.84
N ARG A 130 25.55 54.96 -0.69
CA ARG A 130 25.24 55.54 0.67
C ARG A 130 23.95 56.37 1.03
N VAL A 131 23.05 55.74 1.82
CA VAL A 131 22.40 56.13 3.14
C VAL A 131 21.93 57.56 3.47
N GLU A 132 20.62 57.70 3.82
CA GLU A 132 19.96 58.30 5.04
C GLU A 132 18.44 57.98 4.92
N GLU A 133 17.59 57.56 5.88
CA GLU A 133 17.25 57.81 7.32
C GLU A 133 16.00 58.71 7.56
N GLY A 134 15.09 58.29 8.46
CA GLY A 134 13.81 58.96 8.83
C GLY A 134 12.57 58.60 7.97
N GLY A 135 11.31 58.69 8.45
CA GLY A 135 10.84 58.89 9.83
C GLY A 135 9.40 59.45 9.95
N VAL A 136 8.40 58.57 10.17
CA VAL A 136 7.04 58.74 10.80
C VAL A 136 6.34 60.11 10.78
N GLU A 137 5.09 60.19 10.27
CA GLU A 137 3.92 60.76 10.98
C GLU A 137 2.56 60.40 10.33
N GLU A 138 1.45 60.79 10.99
CA GLU A 138 0.06 60.35 10.73
C GLU A 138 -0.78 61.40 9.95
N GLY A 139 -1.97 61.02 9.46
CA GLY A 139 -2.93 61.97 8.86
C GLY A 139 -4.27 61.34 8.46
N GLU A 140 -5.39 61.97 8.84
CA GLU A 140 -6.76 61.46 8.65
C GLU A 140 -7.49 62.09 7.44
N GLY A 141 -8.54 61.39 6.96
CA GLY A 141 -9.78 62.03 6.49
C GLY A 141 -9.99 62.13 4.97
N GLY A 142 -11.27 61.99 4.57
CA GLY A 142 -11.74 62.20 3.18
C GLY A 142 -12.74 61.14 2.73
N VAL A 143 -14.04 61.42 2.86
CA VAL A 143 -15.13 60.71 2.18
C VAL A 143 -15.71 61.67 1.15
N ASP A 144 -16.01 61.17 -0.05
CA ASP A 144 -17.01 61.77 -0.94
C ASP A 144 -17.75 60.64 -1.68
N GLU A 145 -19.08 60.73 -1.68
CA GLU A 145 -19.99 59.85 -2.42
C GLU A 145 -20.55 60.62 -3.63
N MET A 146 -20.62 60.01 -4.80
CA MET A 146 -21.56 60.42 -5.86
C MET A 146 -22.06 59.19 -6.63
N GLU A 147 -23.37 58.97 -6.57
CA GLU A 147 -24.11 58.07 -7.46
C GLU A 147 -24.59 58.87 -8.69
N GLU A 148 -24.66 58.24 -9.86
CA GLU A 148 -25.89 58.26 -10.69
C GLU A 148 -25.86 57.17 -11.79
N GLU A 149 -27.01 56.99 -12.43
CA GLU A 149 -27.41 55.92 -13.36
C GLU A 149 -26.63 55.94 -14.70
N GLY A 150 -26.55 54.88 -15.52
CA GLY A 150 -27.16 53.53 -15.44
C GLY A 150 -27.96 53.17 -16.71
N GLN A 151 -27.45 52.28 -17.58
CA GLN A 151 -28.25 51.67 -18.66
C GLN A 151 -27.64 50.34 -19.18
N GLU A 152 -28.51 49.39 -19.57
CA GLU A 152 -28.19 48.06 -20.12
C GLU A 152 -28.13 48.07 -21.66
N VAL A 153 -27.25 47.23 -22.25
CA VAL A 153 -27.35 46.73 -23.64
C VAL A 153 -26.77 45.31 -23.69
N ASP A 154 -27.48 44.37 -24.30
CA ASP A 154 -27.02 42.99 -24.56
C ASP A 154 -26.13 42.90 -25.81
N GLU A 155 -25.16 41.97 -25.83
CA GLU A 155 -24.54 41.47 -27.06
C GLU A 155 -24.56 39.93 -27.07
N GLU A 156 -25.11 39.34 -28.13
CA GLU A 156 -25.18 37.89 -28.36
C GLU A 156 -23.94 37.43 -29.15
N GLU A 157 -23.29 36.32 -28.74
CA GLU A 157 -22.41 35.56 -29.63
C GLU A 157 -23.06 34.24 -30.07
N VAL A 158 -23.01 33.97 -31.38
CA VAL A 158 -23.63 32.82 -32.04
C VAL A 158 -22.62 31.68 -32.16
N PHE A 159 -23.04 30.46 -31.85
CA PHE A 159 -22.23 29.25 -32.00
C PHE A 159 -22.76 28.38 -33.16
N GLU A 160 -21.91 28.01 -34.12
CA GLU A 160 -22.31 27.20 -35.29
C GLU A 160 -22.28 25.69 -34.97
N GLU A 161 -23.31 24.95 -35.43
CA GLU A 161 -23.36 23.49 -35.37
C GLU A 161 -22.84 22.83 -36.66
N SER A 162 -22.02 21.78 -36.53
CA SER A 162 -21.97 20.62 -37.46
C SER A 162 -21.01 19.53 -36.93
N PRO A 163 -21.12 18.28 -37.41
CA PRO A 163 -22.34 17.48 -37.51
C PRO A 163 -22.18 16.10 -36.82
N GLU A 164 -23.24 15.30 -36.80
CA GLU A 164 -23.29 13.97 -36.17
C GLU A 164 -22.44 12.91 -36.92
N GLU A 165 -21.73 12.02 -36.21
CA GLU A 165 -21.09 10.82 -36.79
C GLU A 165 -21.88 9.53 -36.46
N GLU A 166 -21.91 8.59 -37.42
CA GLU A 166 -22.75 7.40 -37.37
C GLU A 166 -22.27 6.33 -36.36
N VAL A 167 -23.16 5.89 -35.46
CA VAL A 167 -22.89 4.74 -34.57
C VAL A 167 -23.23 3.42 -35.28
N GLN A 168 -22.21 2.69 -35.74
CA GLN A 168 -22.40 1.32 -36.24
C GLN A 168 -22.77 0.35 -35.12
N VAL A 169 -23.96 -0.25 -35.22
CA VAL A 169 -24.40 -1.34 -34.33
C VAL A 169 -23.83 -2.66 -34.82
N VAL A 170 -23.09 -3.36 -33.95
CA VAL A 170 -22.58 -4.72 -34.20
C VAL A 170 -23.23 -5.68 -33.19
N GLU A 171 -24.15 -6.52 -33.67
CA GLU A 171 -24.74 -7.57 -32.85
C GLU A 171 -23.76 -8.73 -32.60
N TRP A 172 -23.78 -9.29 -31.39
CA TRP A 172 -23.05 -10.49 -31.00
C TRP A 172 -24.02 -11.58 -30.52
N PRO A 173 -23.75 -12.87 -30.81
CA PRO A 173 -24.73 -13.94 -30.62
C PRO A 173 -25.02 -14.25 -29.16
N ALA A 174 -26.32 -14.34 -28.81
CA ALA A 174 -26.77 -14.77 -27.50
C ALA A 174 -26.88 -16.31 -27.42
N GLY A 175 -26.38 -16.91 -26.33
CA GLY A 175 -26.51 -18.37 -26.13
C GLY A 175 -25.75 -18.95 -24.94
N VAL A 176 -26.32 -18.83 -23.73
CA VAL A 176 -26.01 -19.73 -22.61
C VAL A 176 -27.35 -20.18 -22.00
N PRO A 177 -27.65 -21.49 -21.96
CA PRO A 177 -28.94 -21.96 -21.47
C PRO A 177 -29.00 -21.91 -19.93
N GLN A 178 -29.99 -21.22 -19.37
CA GLN A 178 -30.38 -21.41 -17.98
C GLN A 178 -31.17 -22.73 -17.83
N ALA A 179 -30.91 -23.47 -16.76
CA ALA A 179 -31.67 -24.68 -16.42
C ALA A 179 -33.11 -24.33 -16.03
N SER A 180 -34.07 -25.21 -16.31
CA SER A 180 -35.48 -24.92 -16.05
C SER A 180 -35.86 -25.21 -14.60
N ALA A 181 -36.86 -24.49 -14.08
CA ALA A 181 -37.40 -24.74 -12.74
C ALA A 181 -37.99 -26.15 -12.53
N LYS A 182 -38.12 -26.97 -13.59
CA LYS A 182 -38.58 -28.36 -13.51
C LYS A 182 -37.46 -29.35 -13.16
N ASP A 183 -36.20 -28.96 -13.35
CA ASP A 183 -35.05 -29.83 -13.11
C ASP A 183 -34.63 -29.88 -11.64
N LEU A 184 -34.86 -28.79 -10.89
CA LEU A 184 -34.58 -28.68 -9.45
C LEU A 184 -35.51 -29.53 -8.56
N VAL A 185 -36.68 -29.95 -9.05
CA VAL A 185 -37.70 -30.68 -8.27
C VAL A 185 -37.35 -32.17 -8.10
N LYS A 186 -36.28 -32.68 -8.73
CA LYS A 186 -35.90 -34.10 -8.73
C LYS A 186 -34.85 -34.53 -7.70
N LEU A 187 -34.33 -33.62 -6.87
CA LEU A 187 -33.24 -33.90 -5.92
C LEU A 187 -33.67 -34.00 -4.44
N SER A 188 -34.97 -33.89 -4.12
CA SER A 188 -35.46 -33.80 -2.74
C SER A 188 -36.07 -35.10 -2.17
N HIS A 189 -35.33 -36.21 -2.18
CA HIS A 189 -35.68 -37.45 -1.46
C HIS A 189 -34.43 -38.24 -1.02
N VAL A 190 -34.51 -38.91 0.15
CA VAL A 190 -33.50 -39.79 0.80
C VAL A 190 -32.28 -39.03 1.37
N GLU A 191 -31.89 -39.15 2.65
CA GLU A 191 -32.51 -39.72 3.87
C GLU A 191 -31.89 -39.05 5.13
N GLU A 192 -32.47 -39.25 6.32
CA GLU A 192 -31.94 -38.74 7.60
C GLU A 192 -30.99 -39.72 8.30
N SER A 193 -29.89 -39.24 8.91
CA SER A 193 -29.13 -40.04 9.89
C SER A 193 -28.46 -39.21 11.01
N SER A 194 -29.11 -39.16 12.17
CA SER A 194 -28.56 -39.03 13.54
C SER A 194 -27.42 -38.03 13.85
N SER A 195 -27.74 -37.00 14.65
CA SER A 195 -26.82 -36.32 15.58
C SER A 195 -26.61 -37.17 16.86
N PRO A 196 -25.54 -36.97 17.66
CA PRO A 196 -25.51 -35.94 18.72
C PRO A 196 -24.23 -35.06 18.69
N ASP A 197 -24.10 -33.93 19.38
CA ASP A 197 -25.02 -33.24 20.30
C ASP A 197 -24.70 -31.74 20.41
N GLY A 198 -25.62 -30.94 20.96
CA GLY A 198 -25.24 -29.71 21.69
C GLY A 198 -25.36 -28.35 21.02
N LEU A 199 -26.60 -27.87 20.77
CA LEU A 199 -27.17 -26.73 21.51
C LEU A 199 -28.64 -26.46 21.13
N VAL A 200 -29.45 -26.05 22.10
CA VAL A 200 -30.89 -25.81 21.94
C VAL A 200 -31.16 -24.33 21.68
N SER A 201 -31.87 -24.01 20.60
CA SER A 201 -32.54 -22.72 20.42
C SER A 201 -34.06 -22.92 20.24
N ILE A 202 -34.84 -22.40 21.18
CA ILE A 202 -36.30 -22.33 21.05
C ILE A 202 -36.65 -21.03 20.34
N LEU A 203 -37.04 -21.11 19.06
CA LEU A 203 -37.93 -20.11 18.45
C LEU A 203 -38.67 -20.72 17.26
N LYS A 204 -39.98 -20.42 17.14
CA LYS A 204 -40.85 -21.06 16.15
C LYS A 204 -40.68 -20.45 14.75
N ARG A 205 -40.21 -21.27 13.81
CA ARG A 205 -40.27 -21.09 12.36
C ARG A 205 -41.62 -20.49 11.91
N ARG A 206 -41.65 -19.19 11.57
CA ARG A 206 -42.64 -18.62 10.65
C ARG A 206 -42.03 -18.62 9.25
N ARG A 207 -42.73 -19.22 8.27
CA ARG A 207 -42.49 -18.91 6.86
C ARG A 207 -43.13 -17.54 6.59
N ALA A 208 -42.40 -16.64 5.94
CA ALA A 208 -43.04 -15.56 5.19
C ALA A 208 -43.73 -16.18 3.96
N SER A 209 -44.88 -15.64 3.54
CA SER A 209 -45.54 -16.08 2.30
C SER A 209 -44.91 -15.36 1.12
N LEU A 210 -44.66 -16.10 0.03
CA LEU A 210 -44.25 -15.53 -1.26
C LEU A 210 -45.50 -15.24 -2.11
N ASP A 211 -46.31 -14.29 -1.63
CA ASP A 211 -47.52 -13.81 -2.31
C ASP A 211 -47.50 -12.29 -2.30
N GLY A 212 -47.33 -11.65 -3.47
CA GLY A 212 -47.30 -10.18 -3.56
C GLY A 212 -46.51 -9.54 -4.72
N LEU A 213 -45.87 -10.31 -5.60
CA LEU A 213 -45.29 -9.76 -6.83
C LEU A 213 -46.37 -9.53 -7.90
N PRO A 214 -46.39 -8.38 -8.59
CA PRO A 214 -47.25 -8.16 -9.75
C PRO A 214 -46.78 -9.03 -10.94
N PRO A 215 -47.67 -9.37 -11.89
CA PRO A 215 -47.31 -10.18 -13.05
C PRO A 215 -46.33 -9.46 -13.97
N GLU A 216 -45.39 -10.21 -14.57
CA GLU A 216 -44.40 -9.67 -15.49
C GLU A 216 -45.05 -9.16 -16.79
N GLY A 217 -44.80 -7.90 -17.12
CA GLY A 217 -45.12 -7.32 -18.43
C GLY A 217 -44.00 -7.61 -19.44
N PRO A 218 -44.32 -7.86 -20.72
CA PRO A 218 -43.33 -8.27 -21.72
C PRO A 218 -42.55 -7.07 -22.30
N ASP A 219 -41.71 -6.43 -21.49
CA ASP A 219 -40.69 -5.45 -21.96
C ASP A 219 -39.51 -5.29 -20.97
N ALA A 220 -38.99 -6.41 -20.47
CA ALA A 220 -37.84 -6.45 -19.55
C ALA A 220 -36.49 -6.29 -20.28
N ALA A 221 -36.29 -5.16 -20.97
CA ALA A 221 -34.99 -4.79 -21.54
C ALA A 221 -33.93 -4.56 -20.44
N LYS A 222 -32.65 -4.83 -20.74
CA LYS A 222 -31.53 -4.80 -19.78
C LYS A 222 -31.25 -3.40 -19.21
N GLN A 223 -31.95 -2.98 -18.16
CA GLN A 223 -31.53 -1.86 -17.31
C GLN A 223 -30.75 -2.35 -16.10
N ASN A 224 -29.42 -2.26 -16.17
CA ASN A 224 -28.56 -2.41 -15.00
C ASN A 224 -28.62 -1.13 -14.15
N SER A 225 -29.72 -0.96 -13.40
CA SER A 225 -30.05 0.28 -12.70
C SER A 225 -29.02 0.59 -11.61
N LYS A 226 -28.23 1.66 -11.83
CA LYS A 226 -27.26 2.16 -10.85
C LYS A 226 -27.99 2.64 -9.60
N ARG A 227 -28.00 1.81 -8.54
CA ARG A 227 -28.61 2.10 -7.22
C ARG A 227 -27.92 3.30 -6.55
N LYS A 228 -28.30 4.52 -6.92
CA LYS A 228 -27.69 5.77 -6.45
C LYS A 228 -28.28 6.22 -5.11
N VAL A 229 -27.78 5.64 -4.02
CA VAL A 229 -28.03 6.11 -2.65
C VAL A 229 -26.96 7.12 -2.27
N ARG A 230 -27.35 8.34 -1.88
CA ARG A 230 -26.42 9.36 -1.38
C ARG A 230 -26.33 9.24 0.14
N PHE A 231 -25.14 8.96 0.67
CA PHE A 231 -24.93 8.77 2.10
C PHE A 231 -24.57 10.09 2.77
N SER A 232 -25.39 10.55 3.71
CA SER A 232 -25.13 11.72 4.56
C SER A 232 -24.19 11.37 5.70
N GLU A 233 -23.24 12.26 6.00
CA GLU A 233 -22.49 12.22 7.25
C GLU A 233 -23.43 12.53 8.43
N PRO A 234 -23.27 11.89 9.61
CA PRO A 234 -23.82 12.43 10.84
C PRO A 234 -23.12 13.76 11.17
N GLU A 235 -23.85 14.75 11.68
CA GLU A 235 -23.30 16.09 11.95
C GLU A 235 -22.17 16.04 13.00
N ASP A 236 -21.09 16.80 12.74
CA ASP A 236 -19.91 16.90 13.60
C ASP A 236 -20.26 17.59 14.94
N GLY A 237 -20.58 16.79 15.96
CA GLY A 237 -20.96 17.30 17.28
C GLY A 237 -21.24 16.26 18.37
N MET A 238 -20.90 14.97 18.14
CA MET A 238 -21.14 13.91 19.13
C MET A 238 -19.94 13.76 20.08
N GLU A 239 -20.19 13.98 21.37
CA GLU A 239 -19.29 13.61 22.49
C GLU A 239 -18.74 12.17 22.33
N PRO A 240 -17.51 11.86 22.81
CA PRO A 240 -16.86 10.54 22.71
C PRO A 240 -17.48 9.44 23.60
N GLY A 241 -18.79 9.53 23.87
CA GLY A 241 -19.60 8.37 24.22
C GLY A 241 -19.73 7.42 23.03
N LYS A 242 -20.25 6.20 23.28
CA LYS A 242 -20.62 5.32 22.16
C LYS A 242 -21.80 5.95 21.41
N PRO A 243 -21.74 6.13 20.08
CA PRO A 243 -22.96 6.37 19.31
C PRO A 243 -23.82 5.12 19.40
N GLU A 244 -24.93 5.19 20.14
CA GLU A 244 -25.95 4.15 20.08
C GLU A 244 -26.54 4.14 18.68
N LEU A 245 -26.61 2.95 18.06
CA LEU A 245 -27.16 2.77 16.74
C LEU A 245 -28.65 3.16 16.78
N ARG A 246 -29.00 4.27 16.12
CA ARG A 246 -30.36 4.88 16.17
C ARG A 246 -31.46 3.98 15.59
N THR A 247 -31.08 2.86 14.98
CA THR A 247 -31.94 1.83 14.40
C THR A 247 -31.30 0.47 14.64
N GLU A 248 -32.11 -0.58 14.77
CA GLU A 248 -31.61 -1.97 14.73
C GLU A 248 -30.93 -2.23 13.37
N VAL A 249 -29.75 -2.86 13.39
CA VAL A 249 -29.02 -3.24 12.17
C VAL A 249 -29.46 -4.64 11.76
N GLU A 250 -29.94 -4.79 10.54
CA GLU A 250 -30.37 -6.08 10.00
C GLU A 250 -29.20 -7.08 9.90
N ILE A 251 -29.46 -8.33 10.29
CA ILE A 251 -28.44 -9.39 10.34
C ILE A 251 -28.69 -10.39 9.20
N ILE A 252 -27.91 -10.26 8.14
CA ILE A 252 -27.83 -11.26 7.07
C ILE A 252 -26.79 -12.32 7.48
N VAL A 253 -27.19 -13.59 7.48
CA VAL A 253 -26.27 -14.71 7.70
C VAL A 253 -25.72 -15.17 6.36
N ALA A 254 -24.40 -15.07 6.18
CA ALA A 254 -23.68 -15.59 5.02
C ALA A 254 -22.46 -16.40 5.48
N ASP A 255 -22.27 -17.58 4.90
CA ASP A 255 -21.15 -18.46 5.17
C ASP A 255 -20.15 -18.41 4.00
N VAL A 256 -18.86 -18.22 4.29
CA VAL A 256 -17.82 -18.11 3.26
C VAL A 256 -17.56 -19.42 2.50
N SER A 257 -18.11 -20.55 2.95
CA SER A 257 -18.11 -21.83 2.23
C SER A 257 -19.31 -22.00 1.28
N GLU A 258 -20.41 -21.28 1.50
CA GLU A 258 -21.67 -21.45 0.77
C GLU A 258 -21.94 -20.26 -0.17
N ALA A 259 -21.61 -20.44 -1.46
CA ALA A 259 -21.61 -19.38 -2.47
C ALA A 259 -22.96 -18.65 -2.63
N ASP A 260 -24.08 -19.37 -2.53
CA ASP A 260 -25.42 -18.79 -2.66
C ASP A 260 -25.73 -17.83 -1.49
N SER A 261 -25.21 -18.11 -0.30
CA SER A 261 -25.40 -17.23 0.88
C SER A 261 -24.64 -15.91 0.73
N LEU A 262 -23.43 -15.96 0.16
CA LEU A 262 -22.66 -14.76 -0.20
C LEU A 262 -23.35 -13.98 -1.33
N ALA A 263 -23.93 -14.67 -2.32
CA ALA A 263 -24.67 -14.02 -3.40
C ALA A 263 -25.91 -13.28 -2.87
N ILE A 264 -26.71 -13.90 -2.03
CA ILE A 264 -27.88 -13.28 -1.36
C ILE A 264 -27.48 -12.03 -0.58
N MET A 265 -26.35 -12.07 0.15
CA MET A 265 -25.80 -10.90 0.84
C MET A 265 -25.37 -9.79 -0.14
N CYS A 266 -24.57 -10.14 -1.16
CA CYS A 266 -24.03 -9.16 -2.11
C CYS A 266 -25.13 -8.49 -2.96
N GLN A 267 -26.20 -9.21 -3.31
CA GLN A 267 -27.34 -8.64 -4.06
C GLN A 267 -28.10 -7.57 -3.27
N GLN A 268 -27.98 -7.53 -1.94
CA GLN A 268 -28.62 -6.52 -1.08
C GLN A 268 -27.69 -5.33 -0.81
N GLY A 269 -26.37 -5.54 -0.75
CA GLY A 269 -25.37 -4.50 -0.52
C GLY A 269 -25.09 -3.59 -1.72
N LEU A 270 -24.48 -2.43 -1.45
CA LEU A 270 -23.76 -1.59 -2.43
C LEU A 270 -22.24 -1.73 -2.26
N VAL A 271 -21.79 -1.79 -1.01
CA VAL A 271 -20.40 -2.04 -0.60
C VAL A 271 -20.42 -3.11 0.48
N VAL A 272 -19.56 -4.13 0.34
CA VAL A 272 -19.26 -5.11 1.38
C VAL A 272 -17.97 -4.69 2.08
N LEU A 273 -18.07 -4.43 3.39
CA LEU A 273 -16.92 -4.23 4.28
C LEU A 273 -16.42 -5.60 4.75
N ASN A 274 -15.47 -6.17 4.03
CA ASN A 274 -14.93 -7.49 4.33
C ASN A 274 -13.87 -7.44 5.45
N CYS A 275 -14.24 -7.91 6.63
CA CYS A 275 -13.36 -8.09 7.79
C CYS A 275 -12.97 -9.56 8.04
N VAL A 276 -13.26 -10.48 7.12
CA VAL A 276 -13.13 -11.94 7.35
C VAL A 276 -11.71 -12.43 7.06
N GLY A 277 -10.89 -12.48 8.12
CA GLY A 277 -9.52 -12.98 8.09
C GLY A 277 -9.32 -14.40 8.63
N PRO A 278 -8.20 -15.09 8.30
CA PRO A 278 -7.14 -14.66 7.38
C PRO A 278 -7.60 -14.73 5.92
N TYR A 279 -7.41 -13.62 5.18
CA TYR A 279 -7.97 -13.40 3.85
C TYR A 279 -7.49 -14.42 2.81
N ARG A 280 -6.24 -14.87 2.95
CA ARG A 280 -5.64 -16.01 2.25
C ARG A 280 -6.55 -17.24 2.15
N PHE A 281 -7.40 -17.50 3.15
CA PHE A 281 -8.30 -18.65 3.20
C PHE A 281 -9.76 -18.27 2.91
N TYR A 282 -10.23 -17.12 3.40
CA TYR A 282 -11.67 -16.79 3.43
C TYR A 282 -12.06 -15.54 2.62
N GLY A 283 -11.09 -14.74 2.15
CA GLY A 283 -11.38 -13.48 1.46
C GLY A 283 -11.80 -13.62 -0.01
N GLU A 284 -11.33 -14.65 -0.69
CA GLU A 284 -11.59 -14.85 -2.13
C GLU A 284 -13.07 -15.16 -2.45
N PRO A 285 -13.78 -16.04 -1.72
CA PRO A 285 -15.22 -16.25 -1.93
C PRO A 285 -16.02 -14.96 -1.86
N VAL A 286 -15.69 -14.07 -0.91
CA VAL A 286 -16.34 -12.76 -0.74
C VAL A 286 -16.04 -11.86 -1.94
N VAL A 287 -14.77 -11.72 -2.34
CA VAL A 287 -14.37 -10.91 -3.53
C VAL A 287 -15.06 -11.41 -4.80
N LYS A 288 -15.12 -12.73 -5.01
CA LYS A 288 -15.82 -13.37 -6.13
C LYS A 288 -17.31 -13.01 -6.12
N ALA A 289 -18.00 -13.23 -5.00
CA ALA A 289 -19.43 -12.97 -4.88
C ALA A 289 -19.78 -11.49 -5.06
N CYS A 290 -18.93 -10.58 -4.58
CA CYS A 290 -19.09 -9.14 -4.80
C CYS A 290 -19.06 -8.79 -6.30
N ILE A 291 -18.03 -9.25 -7.02
CA ILE A 291 -17.87 -9.02 -8.47
C ILE A 291 -19.01 -9.62 -9.28
N GLU A 292 -19.46 -10.83 -8.93
CA GLU A 292 -20.51 -11.57 -9.65
C GLU A 292 -21.93 -11.03 -9.39
N ASN A 293 -22.14 -10.25 -8.32
CA ASN A 293 -23.45 -9.69 -7.94
C ASN A 293 -23.50 -8.14 -7.94
N GLY A 294 -22.44 -7.47 -8.41
CA GLY A 294 -22.42 -6.02 -8.60
C GLY A 294 -22.14 -5.17 -7.34
N ALA A 295 -21.77 -5.79 -6.23
CA ALA A 295 -21.39 -5.07 -5.00
C ALA A 295 -19.90 -4.72 -5.00
N HIS A 296 -19.55 -3.51 -4.55
CA HIS A 296 -18.15 -3.13 -4.32
C HIS A 296 -17.60 -3.86 -3.08
N CYS A 297 -16.30 -4.15 -3.06
CA CYS A 297 -15.64 -4.85 -1.94
C CYS A 297 -14.51 -3.99 -1.38
N ILE A 298 -14.50 -3.78 -0.07
CA ILE A 298 -13.42 -3.10 0.65
C ILE A 298 -12.94 -4.02 1.77
N ASP A 299 -11.63 -4.21 1.89
CA ASP A 299 -11.04 -5.06 2.94
C ASP A 299 -9.99 -4.33 3.79
N ILE A 300 -9.65 -4.90 4.95
CA ILE A 300 -8.56 -4.44 5.82
C ILE A 300 -7.36 -5.42 5.79
N CYS A 301 -7.10 -6.02 4.63
CA CYS A 301 -6.11 -7.08 4.49
C CYS A 301 -4.67 -6.57 4.51
N GLY A 302 -3.87 -7.06 5.47
CA GLY A 302 -2.42 -6.89 5.55
C GLY A 302 -1.60 -7.97 4.86
N GLU A 303 -2.18 -8.82 3.99
CA GLU A 303 -1.49 -9.96 3.34
C GLU A 303 -1.14 -9.69 1.86
N PRO A 304 0.09 -9.25 1.51
CA PRO A 304 0.55 -9.02 0.13
C PRO A 304 0.21 -10.13 -0.89
N GLN A 305 0.21 -11.38 -0.45
CA GLN A 305 -0.01 -12.55 -1.30
C GLN A 305 -1.49 -12.76 -1.65
N PHE A 306 -2.41 -12.31 -0.80
CA PHE A 306 -3.83 -12.24 -1.13
C PHE A 306 -4.09 -11.04 -2.05
N LEU A 307 -3.63 -9.85 -1.66
CA LEU A 307 -3.84 -8.58 -2.38
C LEU A 307 -3.37 -8.63 -3.84
N GLU A 308 -2.14 -9.09 -4.08
CA GLU A 308 -1.61 -9.23 -5.44
C GLU A 308 -2.28 -10.38 -6.20
N ARG A 309 -2.85 -11.39 -5.52
CA ARG A 309 -3.53 -12.51 -6.17
C ARG A 309 -4.91 -12.13 -6.64
N MET A 310 -5.69 -11.43 -5.80
CA MET A 310 -6.98 -10.86 -6.22
C MET A 310 -6.79 -9.92 -7.41
N GLN A 311 -5.74 -9.09 -7.42
CA GLN A 311 -5.46 -8.25 -8.59
C GLN A 311 -5.19 -9.09 -9.85
N LEU A 312 -4.34 -10.13 -9.76
CA LEU A 312 -4.01 -10.94 -10.93
C LEU A 312 -5.20 -11.77 -11.45
N GLU A 313 -6.07 -12.25 -10.56
CA GLU A 313 -7.11 -13.24 -10.89
C GLU A 313 -8.50 -12.61 -11.11
N TYR A 314 -8.73 -11.37 -10.65
CA TYR A 314 -10.04 -10.72 -10.66
C TYR A 314 -10.08 -9.28 -11.23
N HIS A 315 -8.95 -8.60 -11.48
CA HIS A 315 -8.97 -7.19 -11.92
C HIS A 315 -9.79 -6.96 -13.22
N SER A 316 -9.63 -7.80 -14.25
CA SER A 316 -10.45 -7.69 -15.48
C SER A 316 -11.93 -7.97 -15.22
N ARG A 317 -12.29 -9.01 -14.48
CA ARG A 317 -13.70 -9.33 -14.18
C ARG A 317 -14.40 -8.23 -13.37
N ALA A 318 -13.67 -7.59 -12.47
CA ALA A 318 -14.13 -6.42 -11.72
C ALA A 318 -14.25 -5.16 -12.60
N MET A 319 -13.40 -5.03 -13.64
CA MET A 319 -13.52 -4.02 -14.67
C MET A 319 -14.78 -4.22 -15.53
N ASP A 320 -14.98 -5.44 -16.03
CA ASP A 320 -16.11 -5.83 -16.88
C ASP A 320 -17.47 -5.64 -16.17
N SER A 321 -17.55 -5.87 -14.85
CA SER A 321 -18.77 -5.66 -14.06
C SER A 321 -18.90 -4.26 -13.43
N GLY A 322 -17.92 -3.37 -13.61
CA GLY A 322 -17.91 -2.02 -13.01
C GLY A 322 -17.78 -2.02 -11.48
N VAL A 323 -17.24 -3.09 -10.90
CA VAL A 323 -17.10 -3.29 -9.46
C VAL A 323 -15.72 -2.85 -8.97
N TYR A 324 -15.67 -1.96 -7.98
CA TYR A 324 -14.42 -1.65 -7.27
C TYR A 324 -14.12 -2.70 -6.19
N VAL A 325 -12.90 -3.24 -6.21
CA VAL A 325 -12.35 -4.07 -5.13
C VAL A 325 -11.09 -3.39 -4.61
N ILE A 326 -11.16 -2.80 -3.41
CA ILE A 326 -10.08 -1.99 -2.85
C ILE A 326 -9.59 -2.66 -1.58
N GLY A 327 -8.41 -3.27 -1.67
CA GLY A 327 -7.80 -3.95 -0.53
C GLY A 327 -6.94 -3.03 0.32
N SER A 328 -6.68 -3.44 1.57
CA SER A 328 -5.84 -2.72 2.54
C SER A 328 -6.36 -1.34 2.98
N CYS A 329 -7.69 -1.17 3.04
CA CYS A 329 -8.36 0.03 3.54
C CYS A 329 -8.42 0.11 5.08
N GLY A 330 -7.36 -0.32 5.76
CA GLY A 330 -7.18 -0.19 7.20
C GLY A 330 -5.86 0.50 7.54
N PHE A 331 -5.42 0.38 8.80
CA PHE A 331 -4.08 0.80 9.20
C PHE A 331 -2.98 0.12 8.34
N ASP A 332 -3.15 -1.17 8.06
CA ASP A 332 -2.27 -1.95 7.16
C ASP A 332 -2.51 -1.66 5.66
N SER A 333 -2.83 -0.40 5.29
CA SER A 333 -1.92 0.41 4.45
C SER A 333 -2.43 1.83 4.12
N ILE A 334 -3.66 2.25 4.47
CA ILE A 334 -4.14 3.61 4.15
C ILE A 334 -3.19 4.72 4.64
N PRO A 335 -2.68 4.70 5.90
CA PRO A 335 -1.71 5.69 6.36
C PRO A 335 -0.45 5.74 5.50
N ALA A 336 0.12 4.58 5.13
CA ALA A 336 1.34 4.55 4.32
C ALA A 336 1.10 5.02 2.87
N ASP A 337 0.02 4.57 2.24
CA ASP A 337 -0.24 4.79 0.82
C ASP A 337 -0.79 6.19 0.55
N MET A 338 -1.81 6.62 1.30
CA MET A 338 -2.28 8.01 1.25
C MET A 338 -1.23 8.98 1.80
N GLY A 339 -0.36 8.55 2.71
CA GLY A 339 0.76 9.34 3.23
C GLY A 339 1.82 9.67 2.17
N ILE A 340 2.08 8.76 1.22
CA ILE A 340 2.95 9.06 0.07
C ILE A 340 2.32 10.11 -0.85
N LEU A 341 1.01 10.03 -1.07
CA LEU A 341 0.29 11.03 -1.88
C LEU A 341 0.25 12.40 -1.18
N TYR A 342 -0.05 12.44 0.12
CA TYR A 342 0.03 13.66 0.91
C TYR A 342 1.43 14.27 0.88
N THR A 343 2.48 13.45 1.06
CA THR A 343 3.88 13.90 1.00
C THR A 343 4.24 14.46 -0.38
N LYS A 344 3.73 13.86 -1.47
CA LYS A 344 3.91 14.34 -2.84
C LYS A 344 3.20 15.68 -3.05
N ASN A 345 1.94 15.79 -2.65
CA ASN A 345 1.11 16.99 -2.85
C ASN A 345 1.59 18.19 -2.02
N GLN A 346 2.28 17.96 -0.90
CA GLN A 346 2.89 19.01 -0.07
C GLN A 346 4.32 19.38 -0.51
N PHE A 347 4.93 18.66 -1.46
CA PHE A 347 6.32 18.88 -1.87
C PHE A 347 6.43 19.91 -3.00
N LYS A 348 7.19 20.99 -2.78
CA LYS A 348 7.44 22.02 -3.79
C LYS A 348 8.52 21.60 -4.79
N GLY A 349 8.10 20.92 -5.85
CA GLY A 349 8.96 20.41 -6.92
C GLY A 349 8.73 18.92 -7.19
N THR A 350 9.76 18.19 -7.61
CA THR A 350 9.65 16.75 -7.87
C THR A 350 10.14 15.93 -6.68
N LEU A 351 9.21 15.32 -5.94
CA LEU A 351 9.51 14.31 -4.91
C LEU A 351 10.00 13.01 -5.59
N THR A 352 11.15 12.49 -5.19
CA THR A 352 11.77 11.31 -5.84
C THR A 352 12.02 10.13 -4.90
N ALA A 353 12.10 10.37 -3.60
CA ALA A 353 12.41 9.38 -2.58
C ALA A 353 11.62 9.67 -1.31
N VAL A 354 11.16 8.61 -0.63
CA VAL A 354 10.57 8.72 0.72
C VAL A 354 10.99 7.54 1.58
N GLU A 355 11.50 7.84 2.78
CA GLU A 355 11.65 6.87 3.87
C GLU A 355 10.56 7.11 4.93
N SER A 356 9.71 6.12 5.21
CA SER A 356 8.71 6.20 6.29
C SER A 356 9.13 5.42 7.53
N PHE A 357 8.86 5.99 8.70
CA PHE A 357 9.14 5.41 10.02
C PHE A 357 7.84 5.32 10.83
N LEU A 358 7.41 4.09 11.09
CA LEU A 358 6.31 3.79 12.00
C LEU A 358 6.82 3.71 13.45
N THR A 359 6.20 4.44 14.36
CA THR A 359 6.36 4.30 15.81
C THR A 359 4.99 4.03 16.43
N ILE A 360 4.89 2.98 17.25
CA ILE A 360 3.71 2.73 18.10
C ILE A 360 4.02 3.26 19.50
N HIS A 361 3.12 4.05 20.07
CA HIS A 361 3.20 4.55 21.44
C HIS A 361 2.19 3.80 22.29
N THR A 362 2.63 3.23 23.41
CA THR A 362 1.78 2.41 24.30
C THR A 362 1.83 2.95 25.72
N GLY A 363 0.66 3.10 26.34
CA GLY A 363 0.52 3.48 27.74
C GLY A 363 0.99 2.40 28.74
N PRO A 364 0.79 2.62 30.05
CA PRO A 364 1.30 1.72 31.10
C PRO A 364 0.81 0.27 31.03
N GLU A 365 -0.39 0.05 30.47
CA GLU A 365 -1.01 -1.28 30.27
C GLU A 365 -0.41 -2.04 29.05
N GLY A 366 0.54 -1.43 28.33
CA GLY A 366 1.16 -1.97 27.13
C GLY A 366 0.27 -1.90 25.87
N GLY A 367 0.82 -2.36 24.75
CA GLY A 367 0.09 -2.58 23.50
C GLY A 367 -0.26 -4.06 23.32
N CYS A 368 -1.39 -4.34 22.67
CA CYS A 368 -1.90 -5.68 22.43
C CYS A 368 -2.64 -5.74 21.08
N ALA A 369 -2.55 -6.86 20.38
CA ALA A 369 -3.21 -7.10 19.10
C ALA A 369 -3.91 -8.48 19.07
N HIS A 370 -4.81 -8.68 18.12
CA HIS A 370 -5.61 -9.90 18.00
C HIS A 370 -4.85 -11.05 17.34
N ASP A 371 -5.16 -12.30 17.72
CA ASP A 371 -4.48 -13.48 17.19
C ASP A 371 -4.64 -13.66 15.67
N GLY A 372 -5.73 -13.16 15.06
CA GLY A 372 -5.92 -13.14 13.61
C GLY A 372 -4.76 -12.47 12.85
N THR A 373 -4.18 -11.39 13.39
CA THR A 373 -2.97 -10.74 12.84
C THR A 373 -1.74 -11.62 12.99
N TRP A 374 -1.61 -12.32 14.12
CA TRP A 374 -0.54 -13.29 14.39
C TRP A 374 -0.61 -14.51 13.46
N GLN A 375 -1.81 -15.06 13.24
CA GLN A 375 -2.05 -16.13 12.27
C GLN A 375 -1.65 -15.69 10.85
N SER A 376 -2.08 -14.49 10.45
CA SER A 376 -1.72 -13.89 9.15
C SER A 376 -0.20 -13.73 9.00
N ALA A 377 0.51 -13.28 10.03
CA ALA A 377 1.98 -13.20 10.04
C ALA A 377 2.65 -14.59 9.91
N ILE A 378 2.13 -15.62 10.58
CA ILE A 378 2.66 -17.00 10.51
C ILE A 378 2.54 -17.55 9.09
N TYR A 379 1.35 -17.44 8.46
CA TYR A 379 1.13 -17.94 7.11
C TYR A 379 1.83 -17.09 6.04
N GLY A 380 1.85 -15.77 6.21
CA GLY A 380 2.61 -14.85 5.35
C GLY A 380 4.11 -15.13 5.35
N PHE A 381 4.70 -15.40 6.52
CA PHE A 381 6.12 -15.79 6.62
C PHE A 381 6.38 -17.16 5.97
N ALA A 382 5.57 -18.17 6.33
CA ALA A 382 5.73 -19.55 5.85
C ALA A 382 5.59 -19.69 4.33
N ASP A 383 4.78 -18.85 3.69
CA ASP A 383 4.51 -18.87 2.25
C ASP A 383 5.10 -17.67 1.47
N SER A 384 6.08 -16.98 2.06
CA SER A 384 6.86 -15.90 1.41
C SER A 384 7.47 -16.31 0.05
N GLY A 385 7.68 -17.62 -0.16
CA GLY A 385 8.12 -18.19 -1.43
C GLY A 385 7.09 -18.13 -2.57
N SER A 386 5.79 -18.12 -2.29
CA SER A 386 4.74 -18.05 -3.34
C SER A 386 4.52 -16.62 -3.84
N LEU A 387 4.61 -15.61 -2.97
CA LEU A 387 4.54 -14.19 -3.34
C LEU A 387 5.58 -13.84 -4.43
N ARG A 388 6.79 -14.41 -4.33
CA ARG A 388 7.83 -14.27 -5.37
C ARG A 388 7.51 -15.00 -6.68
N LYS A 389 6.70 -16.07 -6.66
CA LYS A 389 6.18 -16.72 -7.87
C LYS A 389 5.04 -15.92 -8.49
N LEU A 390 4.12 -15.42 -7.66
CA LEU A 390 2.98 -14.58 -8.04
C LEU A 390 3.44 -13.32 -8.78
N ARG A 391 4.40 -12.58 -8.20
CA ARG A 391 5.01 -11.39 -8.83
C ARG A 391 5.65 -11.63 -10.19
N LYS A 392 6.05 -12.87 -10.51
CA LYS A 392 6.56 -13.23 -11.85
C LYS A 392 5.45 -13.42 -12.87
N LYS A 393 4.24 -13.85 -12.46
CA LYS A 393 3.09 -14.03 -13.38
C LYS A 393 2.66 -12.71 -14.03
N PHE A 394 2.78 -11.59 -13.32
CA PHE A 394 2.43 -10.26 -13.81
C PHE A 394 3.27 -9.77 -15.01
N GLY A 395 4.46 -10.33 -15.24
CA GLY A 395 5.36 -9.89 -16.32
C GLY A 395 5.91 -8.45 -16.22
N HIS A 396 5.51 -7.68 -15.20
CA HIS A 396 5.83 -6.26 -15.04
C HIS A 396 7.32 -5.94 -15.14
N GLN A 397 7.65 -4.94 -15.96
CA GLN A 397 8.95 -4.28 -15.92
C GLN A 397 9.14 -3.55 -14.57
N PRO A 398 10.39 -3.38 -14.08
CA PRO A 398 10.66 -2.54 -12.92
C PRO A 398 10.09 -1.12 -13.11
N LEU A 399 9.60 -0.50 -12.03
CA LEU A 399 9.28 0.94 -12.09
C LEU A 399 10.57 1.73 -12.35
N PRO A 400 10.51 2.82 -13.13
CA PRO A 400 11.68 3.66 -13.37
C PRO A 400 12.21 4.25 -12.06
N VAL A 401 13.52 4.46 -12.00
CA VAL A 401 14.17 5.14 -10.88
C VAL A 401 14.32 6.61 -11.26
N VAL A 402 13.47 7.46 -10.69
CA VAL A 402 13.54 8.92 -10.85
C VAL A 402 14.49 9.49 -9.80
N GLY A 403 15.36 10.42 -10.20
CA GLY A 403 16.33 11.06 -9.30
C GLY A 403 17.49 10.16 -8.88
N ALA A 404 18.28 10.66 -7.93
CA ALA A 404 19.37 9.88 -7.33
C ALA A 404 18.86 8.59 -6.66
N LYS A 405 19.54 7.47 -6.92
CA LYS A 405 19.15 6.15 -6.39
C LYS A 405 19.35 6.07 -4.87
N VAL A 406 18.27 5.84 -4.13
CA VAL A 406 18.29 5.78 -2.65
C VAL A 406 19.12 4.59 -2.17
N LYS A 407 20.08 4.86 -1.28
CA LYS A 407 20.82 3.81 -0.56
C LYS A 407 19.98 3.33 0.63
N LYS A 408 19.28 2.20 0.45
CA LYS A 408 18.52 1.53 1.52
C LYS A 408 19.35 1.33 2.78
N ARG A 409 18.73 1.53 3.95
CA ARG A 409 19.34 1.27 5.26
C ARG A 409 19.48 -0.23 5.51
N GLY A 410 20.21 -0.58 6.57
CA GLY A 410 20.47 -1.98 6.94
C GLY A 410 19.22 -2.73 7.43
N SER A 411 19.35 -4.04 7.65
CA SER A 411 18.31 -4.86 8.30
C SER A 411 18.05 -4.48 9.76
N LEU A 412 19.00 -3.79 10.39
CA LEU A 412 18.90 -3.15 11.69
C LEU A 412 19.83 -1.93 11.70
N PHE A 413 19.34 -0.80 12.22
CA PHE A 413 20.12 0.43 12.42
C PHE A 413 19.51 1.27 13.56
N PHE A 414 20.26 2.26 14.07
CA PHE A 414 19.68 3.30 14.93
C PHE A 414 19.22 4.47 14.07
N SER A 415 17.96 4.87 14.22
CA SER A 415 17.33 6.00 13.55
C SER A 415 17.37 7.20 14.48
N LYS A 416 18.08 8.26 14.09
CA LYS A 416 18.09 9.54 14.81
C LYS A 416 16.77 10.30 14.63
N GLU A 417 16.07 9.97 13.56
CA GLU A 417 14.85 10.59 13.09
C GLU A 417 13.63 10.26 13.98
N ILE A 418 13.70 9.14 14.72
CA ILE A 418 12.70 8.72 15.72
C ILE A 418 13.31 8.32 17.08
N ASP A 419 14.61 8.56 17.28
CA ASP A 419 15.42 8.18 18.46
C ASP A 419 15.27 6.71 18.92
N GLN A 420 15.21 5.78 17.95
CA GLN A 420 15.01 4.35 18.21
C GLN A 420 15.84 3.49 17.27
N TYR A 421 16.09 2.24 17.68
CA TYR A 421 16.45 1.22 16.70
C TYR A 421 15.28 0.95 15.76
N ALA A 422 15.58 0.77 14.48
CA ALA A 422 14.61 0.52 13.44
C ALA A 422 15.01 -0.67 12.56
N ILE A 423 14.01 -1.36 12.04
CA ILE A 423 14.14 -2.46 11.08
C ILE A 423 13.25 -2.18 9.85
N PRO A 424 13.51 -2.78 8.68
CA PRO A 424 12.59 -2.73 7.55
C PRO A 424 11.20 -3.26 7.93
N PHE A 425 10.14 -2.53 7.59
CA PHE A 425 8.78 -2.96 7.86
C PHE A 425 8.41 -4.17 6.98
N MET A 426 7.80 -5.19 7.59
CA MET A 426 7.54 -6.49 6.95
C MET A 426 6.08 -6.72 6.54
N GLY A 427 5.20 -5.74 6.77
CA GLY A 427 3.77 -5.79 6.42
C GLY A 427 3.45 -5.44 4.96
N SER A 428 2.22 -4.99 4.75
CA SER A 428 1.62 -4.70 3.43
C SER A 428 2.19 -3.46 2.73
N ASP A 429 2.55 -2.39 3.45
CA ASP A 429 2.87 -1.07 2.87
C ASP A 429 3.85 -1.08 1.69
N PRO A 430 5.03 -1.75 1.76
CA PRO A 430 5.98 -1.76 0.65
C PRO A 430 5.49 -2.57 -0.55
N SER A 431 4.34 -3.24 -0.42
CA SER A 431 3.60 -3.93 -1.48
C SER A 431 2.51 -3.03 -2.05
N VAL A 432 1.69 -2.45 -1.17
CA VAL A 432 0.52 -1.63 -1.52
C VAL A 432 0.97 -0.33 -2.19
N VAL A 433 1.91 0.40 -1.59
CA VAL A 433 2.50 1.61 -2.19
C VAL A 433 3.11 1.32 -3.57
N ARG A 434 3.74 0.16 -3.77
CA ARG A 434 4.28 -0.20 -5.10
C ARG A 434 3.19 -0.43 -6.15
N ARG A 435 2.02 -0.93 -5.75
CA ARG A 435 0.86 -1.10 -6.64
C ARG A 435 0.29 0.28 -7.03
N SER A 436 0.11 1.17 -6.06
CA SER A 436 -0.35 2.55 -6.27
C SER A 436 0.61 3.36 -7.15
N GLN A 437 1.90 3.39 -6.82
CA GLN A 437 2.92 4.05 -7.63
C GLN A 437 3.05 3.46 -9.05
N ARG A 438 2.69 2.18 -9.26
CA ARG A 438 2.60 1.60 -10.62
C ARG A 438 1.36 2.10 -11.36
N PHE A 439 0.18 2.05 -10.72
CA PHE A 439 -1.06 2.49 -11.34
C PHE A 439 -0.98 3.96 -11.79
N LEU A 440 -0.46 4.84 -10.93
CA LEU A 440 -0.29 6.27 -11.26
C LEU A 440 0.75 6.49 -12.38
N TYR A 441 1.83 5.70 -12.42
CA TYR A 441 2.83 5.78 -13.50
C TYR A 441 2.28 5.26 -14.84
N GLU A 442 1.65 4.08 -14.86
CA GLU A 442 1.19 3.41 -16.09
C GLU A 442 -0.11 4.01 -16.63
N GLY A 443 -1.02 4.46 -15.76
CA GLY A 443 -2.33 5.01 -16.13
C GLY A 443 -2.41 6.54 -16.17
N HIS A 444 -1.52 7.26 -15.47
CA HIS A 444 -1.55 8.73 -15.36
C HIS A 444 -0.20 9.41 -15.64
N GLN A 445 0.81 8.66 -16.11
CA GLN A 445 2.16 9.15 -16.43
C GLN A 445 2.90 9.83 -15.24
N GLU A 446 2.44 9.60 -14.01
CA GLU A 446 3.01 10.24 -12.83
C GLU A 446 4.37 9.64 -12.45
N LEU A 447 5.37 10.49 -12.20
CA LEU A 447 6.69 10.07 -11.74
C LEU A 447 6.59 9.30 -10.40
N PRO A 448 7.12 8.05 -10.34
CA PRO A 448 7.01 7.21 -9.14
C PRO A 448 8.11 7.49 -8.12
N VAL A 449 7.73 7.43 -6.84
CA VAL A 449 8.60 7.70 -5.69
C VAL A 449 9.36 6.44 -5.25
N GLN A 450 10.67 6.57 -5.01
CA GLN A 450 11.50 5.53 -4.41
C GLN A 450 11.17 5.34 -2.91
N TYR A 451 10.19 4.48 -2.61
CA TYR A 451 9.72 4.23 -1.25
C TYR A 451 10.53 3.17 -0.48
N SER A 452 10.82 3.43 0.80
CA SER A 452 11.28 2.45 1.80
C SER A 452 10.58 2.65 3.15
N ALA A 453 10.10 1.56 3.75
CA ALA A 453 9.38 1.58 5.02
C ALA A 453 10.17 0.91 6.14
N TYR A 454 10.15 1.51 7.32
CA TYR A 454 10.79 1.02 8.54
C TYR A 454 9.85 1.14 9.74
N VAL A 455 10.08 0.31 10.75
CA VAL A 455 9.38 0.38 12.04
C VAL A 455 10.38 0.53 13.17
N GLY A 456 10.10 1.47 14.07
CA GLY A 456 10.80 1.68 15.33
C GLY A 456 10.48 0.54 16.30
N VAL A 457 11.52 -0.08 16.85
CA VAL A 457 11.42 -1.20 17.80
C VAL A 457 11.94 -0.82 19.18
N GLY A 458 12.13 0.48 19.45
CA GLY A 458 12.62 1.00 20.72
C GLY A 458 14.11 0.76 20.97
N GLY A 459 14.46 0.43 22.22
CA GLY A 459 15.83 0.29 22.70
C GLY A 459 16.43 -1.13 22.56
N ILE A 460 17.69 -1.27 22.98
CA ILE A 460 18.47 -2.52 22.88
C ILE A 460 17.80 -3.74 23.54
N TRP A 461 17.05 -3.54 24.62
CA TRP A 461 16.30 -4.62 25.29
C TRP A 461 15.14 -5.17 24.45
N SER A 462 14.52 -4.33 23.63
CA SER A 462 13.50 -4.77 22.67
C SER A 462 14.12 -5.56 21.52
N LEU A 463 15.31 -5.16 21.05
CA LEU A 463 16.06 -5.94 20.06
C LEU A 463 16.42 -7.35 20.57
N ILE A 464 16.85 -7.48 21.83
CA ILE A 464 17.16 -8.79 22.42
C ILE A 464 15.90 -9.67 22.48
N LYS A 465 14.78 -9.14 22.96
CA LYS A 465 13.48 -9.86 22.98
C LYS A 465 13.05 -10.27 21.57
N MET A 466 13.11 -9.35 20.61
CA MET A 466 12.73 -9.57 19.21
C MET A 466 13.65 -10.57 18.51
N PHE A 467 14.95 -10.60 18.82
CA PHE A 467 15.89 -11.57 18.25
C PHE A 467 15.59 -12.99 18.77
N CYS A 468 15.42 -13.16 20.08
CA CYS A 468 15.08 -14.46 20.68
C CYS A 468 13.71 -14.97 20.20
N GLY A 469 12.68 -14.11 20.23
CA GLY A 469 11.35 -14.45 19.71
C GLY A 469 11.34 -14.71 18.21
N GLY A 470 12.06 -13.90 17.43
CA GLY A 470 12.16 -14.02 15.98
C GLY A 470 12.86 -15.30 15.52
N LEU A 471 13.92 -15.74 16.22
CA LEU A 471 14.55 -17.04 15.96
C LEU A 471 13.61 -18.22 16.26
N LEU A 472 12.88 -18.15 17.38
CA LEU A 472 11.90 -19.18 17.76
C LEU A 472 10.73 -19.25 16.76
N PHE A 473 10.18 -18.11 16.37
CA PHE A 473 9.15 -17.97 15.34
C PHE A 473 9.64 -18.48 13.97
N TRP A 474 10.84 -18.09 13.53
CA TRP A 474 11.46 -18.52 12.28
C TRP A 474 11.70 -20.04 12.22
N PHE A 475 12.01 -20.65 13.37
CA PHE A 475 12.17 -22.10 13.47
C PHE A 475 10.81 -22.80 13.40
N LEU A 476 9.87 -22.45 14.30
CA LEU A 476 8.55 -23.08 14.41
C LEU A 476 7.68 -22.86 13.16
N GLY A 477 7.75 -21.69 12.53
CA GLY A 477 6.94 -21.32 11.37
C GLY A 477 7.17 -22.20 10.13
N LYS A 478 8.32 -22.88 10.03
CA LYS A 478 8.65 -23.74 8.88
C LYS A 478 7.80 -25.02 8.81
N PHE A 479 7.49 -25.64 9.94
CA PHE A 479 6.87 -26.95 9.98
C PHE A 479 5.45 -26.91 10.57
N GLY A 480 4.57 -27.79 10.09
CA GLY A 480 3.13 -27.73 10.40
C GLY A 480 2.81 -27.81 11.90
N LEU A 481 3.52 -28.67 12.64
CA LEU A 481 3.37 -28.78 14.10
C LEU A 481 3.82 -27.49 14.83
N GLY A 482 4.90 -26.85 14.37
CA GLY A 482 5.39 -25.59 14.94
C GLY A 482 4.44 -24.43 14.66
N ARG A 483 3.87 -24.34 13.44
CA ARG A 483 2.77 -23.41 13.15
C ARG A 483 1.54 -23.66 14.04
N LYS A 484 1.11 -24.91 14.20
CA LYS A 484 0.00 -25.25 15.11
C LYS A 484 0.31 -24.81 16.55
N LEU A 485 1.55 -24.98 17.02
CA LEU A 485 1.97 -24.55 18.35
C LEU A 485 1.93 -23.01 18.51
N LEU A 486 2.47 -22.26 17.55
CA LEU A 486 2.43 -20.79 17.50
C LEU A 486 0.98 -20.24 17.50
N ILE A 487 0.07 -20.89 16.77
CA ILE A 487 -1.36 -20.52 16.67
C ILE A 487 -2.12 -20.92 17.94
N THR A 488 -1.77 -22.05 18.57
CA THR A 488 -2.48 -22.52 19.78
C THR A 488 -2.21 -21.62 20.98
N PHE A 489 -0.97 -21.13 21.13
CA PHE A 489 -0.50 -20.36 22.29
C PHE A 489 0.10 -18.99 21.88
N PRO A 490 -0.68 -18.09 21.24
CA PRO A 490 -0.16 -16.85 20.67
C PRO A 490 0.49 -15.96 21.74
N GLU A 491 -0.11 -15.89 22.93
CA GLU A 491 0.34 -15.08 24.06
C GLU A 491 1.73 -15.49 24.56
N PHE A 492 2.00 -16.81 24.61
CA PHE A 492 3.31 -17.33 25.03
C PHE A 492 4.39 -17.02 23.99
N PHE A 493 4.13 -17.28 22.70
CA PHE A 493 5.13 -17.09 21.64
C PHE A 493 5.30 -15.64 21.16
N SER A 494 4.38 -14.75 21.53
CA SER A 494 4.45 -13.31 21.29
C SER A 494 4.89 -12.49 22.51
N PHE A 495 5.13 -13.13 23.67
CA PHE A 495 5.39 -12.46 24.95
C PHE A 495 4.28 -11.48 25.37
N GLY A 496 3.02 -11.86 25.14
CA GLY A 496 1.82 -11.10 25.50
C GLY A 496 1.35 -10.07 24.47
N VAL A 497 2.06 -9.89 23.35
CA VAL A 497 1.70 -8.89 22.32
C VAL A 497 0.47 -9.31 21.51
N PHE A 498 0.25 -10.60 21.29
CA PHE A 498 -0.90 -11.14 20.56
C PHE A 498 -1.74 -12.06 21.45
N THR A 499 -3.02 -11.73 21.63
CA THR A 499 -3.98 -12.48 22.47
C THR A 499 -5.21 -12.93 21.67
N LYS A 500 -5.95 -13.92 22.17
CA LYS A 500 -7.24 -14.35 21.59
C LYS A 500 -8.43 -13.47 22.01
N ALA A 501 -8.21 -12.49 22.87
CA ALA A 501 -9.22 -11.51 23.29
C ALA A 501 -9.05 -10.15 22.59
N GLY A 502 -7.91 -9.91 21.95
CA GLY A 502 -7.51 -8.58 21.48
C GLY A 502 -7.08 -7.65 22.63
N PRO A 503 -6.90 -6.35 22.34
CA PRO A 503 -6.58 -5.35 23.35
C PRO A 503 -7.76 -5.06 24.27
N SER A 504 -7.49 -4.85 25.55
CA SER A 504 -8.47 -4.30 26.49
C SER A 504 -8.76 -2.82 26.18
N ARG A 505 -9.92 -2.32 26.63
CA ARG A 505 -10.33 -0.91 26.41
C ARG A 505 -9.26 0.10 26.84
N LYS A 506 -8.63 -0.10 28.02
CA LYS A 506 -7.53 0.76 28.48
C LYS A 506 -6.29 0.72 27.59
N GLN A 507 -5.97 -0.45 27.02
CA GLN A 507 -4.83 -0.58 26.11
C GLN A 507 -5.12 0.15 24.79
N MET A 508 -6.37 0.15 24.32
CA MET A 508 -6.77 0.97 23.17
C MET A 508 -6.74 2.46 23.49
N GLU A 509 -7.33 2.89 24.60
CA GLU A 509 -7.32 4.30 25.04
C GLU A 509 -5.91 4.82 25.33
N GLY A 510 -4.99 3.95 25.73
CA GLY A 510 -3.58 4.25 25.97
C GLY A 510 -2.65 4.05 24.78
N THR A 511 -3.13 3.62 23.60
CA THR A 511 -2.27 3.34 22.44
C THR A 511 -2.56 4.30 21.28
N SER A 512 -1.49 4.77 20.64
CA SER A 512 -1.54 5.58 19.42
C SER A 512 -0.37 5.24 18.50
N PHE A 513 -0.39 5.73 17.26
CA PHE A 513 0.75 5.60 16.35
C PHE A 513 1.18 6.93 15.76
N THR A 514 2.42 6.93 15.26
CA THR A 514 2.97 8.01 14.44
C THR A 514 3.69 7.39 13.25
N LEU A 515 3.29 7.76 12.04
CA LEU A 515 3.97 7.39 10.80
C LEU A 515 4.59 8.65 10.19
N THR A 516 5.92 8.74 10.23
CA THR A 516 6.67 9.94 9.79
C THR A 516 7.37 9.65 8.47
N PHE A 517 7.19 10.52 7.47
CA PHE A 517 7.76 10.38 6.14
C PHE A 517 8.82 11.45 5.91
N PHE A 518 10.04 11.03 5.57
CA PHE A 518 11.12 11.91 5.16
C PHE A 518 11.27 11.81 3.64
N GLY A 519 10.85 12.88 2.95
CA GLY A 519 10.90 12.97 1.50
C GLY A 519 12.13 13.73 1.01
N GLU A 520 12.78 13.22 -0.04
CA GLU A 520 13.86 13.91 -0.76
C GLU A 520 13.51 14.06 -2.25
N GLY A 521 13.86 15.20 -2.82
CA GLY A 521 13.58 15.52 -4.21
C GLY A 521 14.29 16.76 -4.71
N TYR A 522 13.81 17.25 -5.84
CA TYR A 522 14.37 18.37 -6.59
C TYR A 522 13.40 19.54 -6.50
N ALA A 523 13.93 20.73 -6.18
CA ALA A 523 13.11 21.94 -6.14
C ALA A 523 12.42 22.21 -7.49
N GLU A 524 11.37 23.02 -7.46
CA GLU A 524 10.60 23.43 -8.63
C GLU A 524 11.51 23.99 -9.75
N GLY A 525 11.23 23.60 -11.01
CA GLY A 525 12.04 23.94 -12.19
C GLY A 525 13.33 23.12 -12.38
N LEU A 526 13.73 22.24 -11.45
CA LEU A 526 14.94 21.43 -11.57
C LEU A 526 14.65 20.00 -12.06
N ASP A 527 15.39 19.57 -13.10
CA ASP A 527 15.31 18.23 -13.67
C ASP A 527 15.92 17.16 -12.72
N PRO A 528 15.16 16.13 -12.30
CA PRO A 528 15.67 15.01 -11.51
C PRO A 528 16.82 14.21 -12.15
N SER A 529 17.07 14.34 -13.46
CA SER A 529 18.23 13.73 -14.11
C SER A 529 19.55 14.40 -13.71
N GLN A 530 19.52 15.65 -13.22
CA GLN A 530 20.69 16.47 -12.97
C GLN A 530 21.06 16.57 -11.48
N GLY A 531 22.18 15.96 -11.11
CA GLY A 531 22.78 16.14 -9.78
C GLY A 531 22.08 15.35 -8.65
N ARG A 532 22.05 15.94 -7.46
CA ARG A 532 21.53 15.31 -6.23
C ARG A 532 20.26 16.04 -5.75
N PRO A 533 19.33 15.35 -5.06
CA PRO A 533 18.21 15.99 -4.37
C PRO A 533 18.68 17.17 -3.52
N ASN A 534 17.99 18.31 -3.66
CA ASN A 534 18.30 19.56 -2.97
C ASN A 534 17.13 20.11 -2.15
N ALA A 535 15.93 19.55 -2.33
CA ALA A 535 14.73 19.86 -1.55
C ALA A 535 14.31 18.65 -0.70
N ARG A 536 13.74 18.94 0.48
CA ARG A 536 13.31 17.92 1.45
C ARG A 536 11.99 18.31 2.09
N ILE A 537 11.23 17.31 2.53
CA ILE A 537 10.03 17.49 3.35
C ILE A 537 9.99 16.47 4.49
N CYS A 538 9.33 16.82 5.58
CA CYS A 538 8.93 15.89 6.63
C CYS A 538 7.40 16.02 6.78
N THR A 539 6.68 14.93 6.56
CA THR A 539 5.24 14.85 6.87
C THR A 539 5.01 13.79 7.92
N GLN A 540 3.90 13.90 8.63
CA GLN A 540 3.58 13.02 9.74
C GLN A 540 2.08 12.74 9.80
N ILE A 541 1.74 11.46 9.90
CA ILE A 541 0.39 11.00 10.23
C ILE A 541 0.40 10.58 11.70
N HIS A 542 -0.57 11.08 12.46
CA HIS A 542 -0.86 10.63 13.81
C HIS A 542 -2.29 10.06 13.87
N GLY A 543 -2.48 9.00 14.66
CA GLY A 543 -3.79 8.43 14.92
C GLY A 543 -3.83 7.66 16.23
N ALA A 544 -5.04 7.38 16.69
CA ALA A 544 -5.33 6.50 17.83
C ALA A 544 -4.92 5.03 17.55
N GLU A 545 -5.31 4.10 18.43
CA GLU A 545 -4.93 2.68 18.32
C GLU A 545 -5.19 2.10 16.90
N PRO A 546 -4.18 1.46 16.28
CA PRO A 546 -4.22 1.11 14.86
C PRO A 546 -5.31 0.10 14.46
N GLY A 547 -5.57 -0.94 15.26
CA GLY A 547 -6.40 -2.08 14.88
C GLY A 547 -7.91 -1.90 15.03
N TYR A 548 -8.36 -1.18 16.07
CA TYR A 548 -9.76 -1.09 16.49
C TYR A 548 -10.31 0.33 16.54
N VAL A 549 -9.46 1.37 16.47
CA VAL A 549 -9.90 2.77 16.32
C VAL A 549 -9.59 3.27 14.92
N ALA A 550 -8.31 3.32 14.53
CA ALA A 550 -7.90 3.86 13.25
C ALA A 550 -8.36 3.02 12.05
N THR A 551 -8.32 1.69 12.15
CA THR A 551 -8.72 0.80 11.05
C THR A 551 -10.21 0.89 10.70
N PRO A 552 -11.17 0.80 11.65
CA PRO A 552 -12.59 1.01 11.33
C PRO A 552 -12.89 2.40 10.78
N VAL A 553 -12.25 3.46 11.28
CA VAL A 553 -12.35 4.81 10.69
C VAL A 553 -11.87 4.80 9.24
N ALA A 554 -10.66 4.31 8.97
CA ALA A 554 -10.10 4.29 7.63
C ALA A 554 -10.97 3.50 6.63
N MET A 555 -11.53 2.37 7.06
CA MET A 555 -12.36 1.49 6.24
C MET A 555 -13.73 2.12 5.92
N VAL A 556 -14.39 2.72 6.92
CA VAL A 556 -15.68 3.39 6.73
C VAL A 556 -15.53 4.64 5.88
N GLN A 557 -14.47 5.43 6.07
CA GLN A 557 -14.23 6.61 5.24
C GLN A 557 -13.92 6.24 3.79
N ALA A 558 -13.16 5.17 3.55
CA ALA A 558 -12.94 4.62 2.22
C ALA A 558 -14.26 4.19 1.53
N ALA A 559 -15.18 3.55 2.25
CA ALA A 559 -16.51 3.20 1.73
C ALA A 559 -17.38 4.40 1.40
N ILE A 560 -17.38 5.44 2.25
CA ILE A 560 -18.14 6.67 1.98
C ILE A 560 -17.59 7.36 0.72
N THR A 561 -16.27 7.41 0.54
CA THR A 561 -15.65 7.90 -0.71
C THR A 561 -16.06 7.04 -1.92
N VAL A 562 -16.06 5.70 -1.83
CA VAL A 562 -16.55 4.83 -2.93
C VAL A 562 -18.02 5.07 -3.30
N LEU A 563 -18.85 5.49 -2.34
CA LEU A 563 -20.28 5.74 -2.55
C LEU A 563 -20.58 7.16 -3.06
N ASN A 564 -19.90 8.18 -2.51
CA ASN A 564 -20.19 9.59 -2.77
C ASN A 564 -19.26 10.24 -3.81
N GLU A 565 -18.11 9.65 -4.14
CA GLU A 565 -17.04 10.26 -4.95
C GLU A 565 -16.66 9.42 -6.19
N GLN A 566 -17.60 8.66 -6.76
CA GLN A 566 -17.35 7.75 -7.90
C GLN A 566 -16.70 8.44 -9.13
N GLN A 567 -16.96 9.73 -9.34
CA GLN A 567 -16.35 10.55 -10.39
C GLN A 567 -14.84 10.82 -10.20
N PHE A 568 -14.29 10.54 -9.01
CA PHE A 568 -12.89 10.75 -8.66
C PHE A 568 -12.11 9.42 -8.46
N LEU A 569 -12.79 8.29 -8.62
CA LEU A 569 -12.19 6.96 -8.69
C LEU A 569 -11.59 6.71 -10.10
N PRO A 570 -10.84 5.61 -10.32
CA PRO A 570 -10.52 5.12 -11.66
C PRO A 570 -11.78 4.99 -12.53
N ILE A 571 -11.67 5.31 -13.82
CA ILE A 571 -12.81 5.40 -14.77
C ILE A 571 -13.61 4.08 -14.86
N THR A 572 -12.94 2.95 -14.63
CA THR A 572 -13.53 1.62 -14.67
C THR A 572 -13.44 0.93 -13.30
N GLY A 573 -14.28 -0.09 -13.10
CA GLY A 573 -14.11 -1.03 -11.99
C GLY A 573 -12.78 -1.79 -12.10
N GLY A 574 -12.45 -2.55 -11.06
CA GLY A 574 -11.18 -3.24 -10.99
C GLY A 574 -10.71 -3.52 -9.57
N VAL A 575 -9.62 -4.27 -9.46
CA VAL A 575 -8.93 -4.51 -8.19
C VAL A 575 -7.77 -3.53 -8.02
N TYR A 576 -7.83 -2.73 -6.96
CA TYR A 576 -6.94 -1.59 -6.70
C TYR A 576 -6.25 -1.67 -5.33
N SER A 577 -5.39 -0.69 -5.06
CA SER A 577 -4.85 -0.30 -3.74
C SER A 577 -5.41 1.07 -3.35
N PRO A 578 -5.36 1.49 -2.07
CA PRO A 578 -6.02 2.72 -1.63
C PRO A 578 -5.50 3.96 -2.36
N GLY A 579 -4.18 4.12 -2.48
CA GLY A 579 -3.53 5.19 -3.23
C GLY A 579 -3.59 5.05 -4.76
N ALA A 580 -4.20 3.98 -5.30
CA ALA A 580 -4.60 3.90 -6.70
C ALA A 580 -6.06 4.35 -6.89
N ALA A 581 -6.95 3.94 -6.00
CA ALA A 581 -8.37 4.25 -6.08
C ALA A 581 -8.73 5.67 -5.61
N PHE A 582 -8.06 6.18 -4.59
CA PHE A 582 -8.45 7.39 -3.86
C PHE A 582 -7.57 8.61 -4.14
N ALA A 583 -6.63 8.53 -5.09
CA ALA A 583 -5.61 9.55 -5.30
C ALA A 583 -6.13 10.95 -5.66
N ARG A 584 -7.37 11.05 -6.15
CA ARG A 584 -8.04 12.30 -6.58
C ARG A 584 -9.30 12.61 -5.77
N THR A 585 -9.46 11.95 -4.62
CA THR A 585 -10.64 12.04 -3.73
C THR A 585 -10.36 12.85 -2.47
N THR A 586 -11.40 13.27 -1.77
CA THR A 586 -11.32 13.99 -0.48
C THR A 586 -10.90 13.10 0.70
N LEU A 587 -10.58 11.81 0.48
CA LEU A 587 -10.36 10.84 1.55
C LEU A 587 -9.35 11.30 2.61
N ILE A 588 -8.27 12.00 2.24
CA ILE A 588 -7.30 12.53 3.22
C ILE A 588 -7.97 13.54 4.17
N ASP A 589 -8.84 14.43 3.66
CA ASP A 589 -9.54 15.43 4.46
C ASP A 589 -10.65 14.81 5.33
N ARG A 590 -11.27 13.73 4.85
CA ARG A 590 -12.17 12.88 5.66
C ARG A 590 -11.41 12.23 6.82
N LEU A 591 -10.24 11.63 6.55
CA LEU A 591 -9.41 11.00 7.58
C LEU A 591 -8.91 12.02 8.60
N ASN A 592 -8.51 13.22 8.15
CA ASN A 592 -8.15 14.35 9.03
C ASN A 592 -9.28 14.69 10.02
N ARG A 593 -10.51 14.89 9.54
CA ARG A 593 -11.67 15.20 10.40
C ARG A 593 -11.97 14.10 11.43
N HIS A 594 -11.67 12.84 11.11
CA HIS A 594 -11.95 11.69 11.97
C HIS A 594 -10.71 11.14 12.71
N GLY A 595 -9.71 11.99 12.99
CA GLY A 595 -8.62 11.68 13.93
C GLY A 595 -7.45 10.88 13.35
N LEU A 596 -7.37 10.74 12.03
CA LEU A 596 -6.18 10.29 11.30
C LEU A 596 -5.52 11.52 10.67
N VAL A 597 -4.73 12.24 11.48
CA VAL A 597 -4.27 13.61 11.19
C VAL A 597 -2.98 13.59 10.39
N PHE A 598 -3.04 14.06 9.14
CA PHE A 598 -1.94 14.32 8.23
C PHE A 598 -1.40 15.75 8.45
N SER A 599 -0.07 15.89 8.55
CA SER A 599 0.56 17.18 8.84
C SER A 599 1.92 17.33 8.17
N VAL A 600 2.33 18.58 7.91
CA VAL A 600 3.71 18.92 7.52
C VAL A 600 4.49 19.36 8.76
N LYS A 601 5.60 18.68 9.04
CA LYS A 601 6.48 18.97 10.17
C LYS A 601 7.63 19.87 9.71
N ARG A 602 7.87 20.98 10.42
CA ARG A 602 9.10 21.78 10.25
C ARG A 602 10.27 21.08 10.96
N PHE A 603 11.44 21.03 10.31
CA PHE A 603 12.63 20.27 10.71
C PHE A 603 13.90 20.91 10.12
#